data_AF-A0A0Q9PMM7-F1
#
_entry.id   AF-A0A0Q9PMM7-F1
#
_cell.length_a   1.000
_cell.length_b   1.000
_cell.length_c   1.000
_cell.angle_alpha   90.00
_cell.angle_beta   90.00
_cell.angle_gamma   90.00
#
_symmetry.space_group_name_H-M   'P 1'
#
loop_
_entity.id
_entity.type
_entity.pdbx_description
1 polymer ?
#
loop_
_entity_poly.entity_id
_entity_poly.type
_entity_poly.pdbx_seq_one_letter_code
_entity_poly.pdbx_strand_id
1 'polypeptide(L)' 'MSTKPHVVSIAALDIAMARRILRDYSENSINDVKSDLNNYLIRGRDVYLEMQRNVKPNSDDVIDGLLPAPLIVEQIR' A
#
# COMPACT_ATOMS: atom_id res chain seq x y z
N MET A 1 -16.18 18.33 17.30
CA MET A 1 -16.20 16.86 17.19
C MET A 1 -15.09 16.51 16.21
N SER A 2 -13.91 16.13 16.70
CA SER A 2 -12.73 15.91 15.85
C SER A 2 -12.90 14.60 15.11
N THR A 3 -13.16 14.66 13.81
CA THR A 3 -13.01 13.50 12.92
C THR A 3 -11.54 13.08 12.96
N LYS A 4 -11.27 11.78 13.08
CA LYS A 4 -9.89 11.27 12.94
C LYS A 4 -9.41 11.60 11.52
N PRO A 5 -8.19 12.12 11.32
CA PRO A 5 -7.70 12.41 9.99
C PRO A 5 -7.66 11.13 9.15
N HIS A 6 -8.19 11.21 7.93
CA HIS A 6 -8.07 10.14 6.95
C HIS A 6 -6.69 10.23 6.29
N VAL A 7 -5.74 9.46 6.83
CA VAL A 7 -4.35 9.40 6.32
C VAL A 7 -4.21 8.26 5.31
N VAL A 8 -3.62 8.53 4.15
CA VAL A 8 -3.27 7.51 3.16
C VAL A 8 -1.77 7.52 2.88
N SER A 9 -1.14 6.33 2.89
CA SER A 9 0.24 6.15 2.43
C SER A 9 0.25 5.56 1.03
N ILE A 10 1.02 6.17 0.13
CA ILE A 10 1.11 5.78 -1.29
C ILE A 10 2.54 5.36 -1.63
N ALA A 11 2.71 4.16 -2.18
CA ALA A 11 3.93 3.78 -2.89
C ALA A 11 3.59 3.39 -4.33
N ALA A 12 4.60 3.42 -5.20
CA ALA A 12 4.47 2.80 -6.51
C ALA A 12 4.08 1.32 -6.32
N LEU A 13 3.15 0.90 -7.17
CA LEU A 13 2.39 -0.32 -6.98
C LEU A 13 3.25 -1.58 -7.10
N ASP A 14 4.22 -1.55 -8.01
CA ASP A 14 5.28 -2.55 -8.17
C ASP A 14 6.19 -2.64 -6.94
N ILE A 15 6.61 -1.51 -6.38
CA ILE A 15 7.41 -1.44 -5.16
C ILE A 15 6.64 -2.02 -3.97
N ALA A 16 5.37 -1.68 -3.82
CA ALA A 16 4.51 -2.22 -2.78
C ALA A 16 4.36 -3.75 -2.90
N MET A 17 4.20 -4.26 -4.14
CA MET A 17 4.11 -5.69 -4.41
C MET A 17 5.42 -6.42 -4.08
N ALA A 18 6.56 -5.89 -4.54
CA ALA A 18 7.86 -6.47 -4.25
C ALA A 18 8.13 -6.54 -2.73
N ARG A 19 7.84 -5.45 -2.00
CA ARG A 19 7.95 -5.41 -0.54
C ARG A 19 7.05 -6.45 0.14
N ARG A 20 5.81 -6.62 -0.34
CA ARG A 20 4.88 -7.62 0.19
C ARG A 20 5.41 -9.04 0.01
N ILE A 21 5.89 -9.38 -1.19
CA ILE A 21 6.44 -10.71 -1.48
C ILE A 21 7.64 -11.00 -0.57
N LEU A 22 8.58 -10.07 -0.48
CA LEU A 22 9.77 -10.23 0.36
C LEU A 22 9.45 -10.38 1.86
N ARG A 23 8.39 -9.71 2.33
CA ARG A 23 7.97 -9.75 3.74
C ARG A 23 7.19 -11.01 4.08
N ASP A 24 6.22 -11.39 3.25
CA ASP A 24 5.22 -12.41 3.59
C ASP A 24 5.61 -13.82 3.14
N TYR A 25 6.60 -13.97 2.25
CA TYR A 25 6.91 -15.26 1.60
C TYR A 25 8.35 -15.73 1.79
N SER A 26 9.00 -15.38 2.90
CA SER A 26 10.36 -15.86 3.19
C SER A 26 10.44 -17.38 3.40
N GLU A 27 9.35 -18.01 3.85
CA GLU A 27 9.27 -19.47 4.10
C GLU A 27 8.12 -20.18 3.34
N ASN A 28 7.41 -19.45 2.48
CA ASN A 28 6.23 -19.96 1.79
C ASN A 28 6.59 -20.62 0.45
N SER A 29 5.66 -21.42 -0.09
CA SER A 29 5.88 -22.04 -1.38
C SER A 29 5.76 -21.01 -2.52
N ILE A 30 6.44 -21.28 -3.63
CA ILE A 30 6.30 -20.45 -4.85
C ILE A 30 4.86 -20.43 -5.40
N ASN A 31 4.04 -21.42 -5.06
CA ASN A 31 2.63 -21.45 -5.47
C ASN A 31 1.80 -20.41 -4.72
N ASP A 32 2.13 -20.14 -3.45
CA ASP A 32 1.46 -19.11 -2.65
C ASP A 32 1.78 -17.72 -3.21
N VAL A 33 3.03 -17.50 -3.63
CA VAL A 33 3.44 -16.26 -4.33
C VAL A 33 2.66 -16.07 -5.62
N LYS A 34 2.54 -17.11 -6.45
CA LYS A 34 1.78 -17.06 -7.71
C LYS A 34 0.29 -16.78 -7.47
N SER A 35 -0.29 -17.39 -6.44
CA SER A 35 -1.68 -17.17 -6.04
C SER A 35 -1.93 -15.73 -5.66
N ASP A 36 -1.03 -15.13 -4.85
CA ASP A 36 -1.16 -13.75 -4.43
C ASP A 36 -0.95 -12.75 -5.57
N LEU A 37 0.01 -13.01 -6.46
CA LEU A 37 0.19 -12.25 -7.69
C LEU A 37 -1.06 -12.29 -8.58
N ASN A 38 -1.70 -13.45 -8.72
CA ASN A 38 -2.97 -13.57 -9.47
C ASN A 38 -4.10 -12.80 -8.79
N ASN A 39 -4.27 -12.93 -7.47
CA ASN A 39 -5.27 -12.17 -6.72
C ASN A 39 -5.05 -10.66 -6.87
N TYR A 40 -3.79 -10.25 -6.86
CA TYR A 40 -3.41 -8.87 -7.06
C TYR A 40 -3.73 -8.38 -8.48
N LEU A 41 -3.47 -9.16 -9.53
CA LEU A 41 -3.82 -8.80 -10.92
C LEU A 41 -5.33 -8.70 -11.13
N ILE A 42 -6.11 -9.61 -10.52
CA ILE A 42 -7.58 -9.67 -10.70
C ILE A 42 -8.29 -8.61 -9.86
N ARG A 43 -7.79 -8.27 -8.67
CA ARG A 43 -8.50 -7.42 -7.70
C ARG A 43 -7.65 -6.27 -7.17
N GLY A 44 -6.44 -6.57 -6.71
CA GLY A 44 -5.59 -5.59 -6.02
C GLY A 44 -5.25 -4.36 -6.86
N ARG A 45 -5.04 -4.54 -8.17
CA ARG A 45 -4.74 -3.45 -9.10
C ARG A 45 -5.91 -2.46 -9.21
N ASP A 46 -7.13 -2.95 -9.32
CA ASP A 46 -8.31 -2.09 -9.46
C ASP A 46 -8.58 -1.31 -8.17
N VAL A 47 -8.38 -1.95 -7.02
CA VAL A 47 -8.43 -1.28 -5.71
C VAL A 47 -7.37 -0.19 -5.61
N TYR A 48 -6.14 -0.43 -6.08
CA TYR A 48 -5.11 0.61 -6.10
C TYR A 48 -5.50 1.79 -6.99
N LEU A 49 -6.02 1.54 -8.20
CA LEU A 49 -6.47 2.61 -9.08
C LEU A 49 -7.63 3.40 -8.47
N GLU A 50 -8.56 2.72 -7.81
CA GLU A 50 -9.66 3.36 -7.11
C GLU A 50 -9.18 4.21 -5.93
N MET A 51 -8.20 3.71 -5.17
CA MET A 51 -7.53 4.48 -4.13
C MET A 51 -6.89 5.76 -4.70
N GLN A 52 -6.20 5.68 -5.85
CA GLN A 52 -5.60 6.87 -6.48
C GLN A 52 -6.65 7.89 -6.94
N ARG A 53 -7.76 7.43 -7.50
CA ARG A 53 -8.80 8.31 -8.03
C ARG A 53 -9.65 8.96 -6.96
N ASN A 54 -9.99 8.21 -5.90
CA ASN A 54 -11.06 8.60 -4.99
C ASN A 54 -10.62 8.70 -3.53
N VAL A 55 -9.66 7.91 -3.06
CA VAL A 55 -9.25 7.97 -1.64
C VAL A 55 -8.18 9.04 -1.46
N LYS A 56 -7.13 9.02 -2.30
CA LYS A 56 -6.00 9.94 -2.19
C LYS A 56 -6.38 11.43 -2.28
N PRO A 57 -7.17 11.90 -3.26
CA PRO A 57 -7.53 13.32 -3.32
C PRO A 57 -8.49 13.77 -2.22
N ASN A 58 -9.16 12.83 -1.54
CA ASN A 58 -10.12 13.10 -0.46
C ASN A 58 -9.53 12.82 0.93
N SER A 59 -8.23 12.56 1.03
CA SER A 59 -7.52 12.34 2.29
C SER A 59 -7.07 13.66 2.89
N ASP A 60 -7.12 13.78 4.22
CA ASP A 60 -6.65 14.98 4.92
C ASP A 60 -5.12 15.11 4.83
N ASP A 61 -4.42 13.96 4.88
CA ASP A 61 -2.97 13.86 4.74
C ASP A 61 -2.57 12.70 3.82
N VAL A 62 -1.57 12.96 2.97
CA VAL A 62 -0.98 11.96 2.06
C VAL A 62 0.49 11.79 2.40
N ILE A 63 0.87 10.59 2.84
CA ILE A 63 2.25 10.23 3.18
C ILE A 63 2.91 9.54 1.99
N ASP A 64 4.12 9.97 1.65
CA ASP A 64 4.95 9.27 0.68
C ASP A 64 5.45 7.93 1.26
N GLY A 65 4.88 6.83 0.77
CA GLY A 65 5.22 5.47 1.17
C GLY A 65 6.55 4.97 0.62
N LEU A 66 7.28 5.77 -0.15
CA LEU A 66 8.67 5.49 -0.51
C LEU A 66 9.65 5.90 0.59
N LEU A 67 9.22 6.70 1.56
CA LEU A 67 10.05 7.12 2.68
C LEU A 67 10.43 5.95 3.60
N PRO A 68 11.63 5.97 4.19
CA PRO A 68 11.98 5.10 5.30
C PRO A 68 11.00 5.24 6.47
N ALA A 69 10.77 4.14 7.21
CA ALA A 69 9.83 4.12 8.32
C ALA A 69 10.02 5.24 9.36
N PRO A 70 11.25 5.64 9.77
CA PRO A 70 11.42 6.75 10.69
C PRO A 70 10.86 8.08 10.16
N LEU A 71 11.05 8.37 8.87
CA LEU A 71 10.54 9.59 8.25
C LEU A 71 9.03 9.55 8.05
N ILE A 72 8.45 8.36 7.84
CA ILE A 72 7.00 8.18 7.84
C ILE A 72 6.42 8.54 9.21
N VAL A 73 7.04 8.06 10.29
CA VAL A 73 6.58 8.33 11.66
C VAL A 73 6.62 9.82 11.98
N GLU A 74 7.64 10.55 11.52
CA GLU A 74 7.74 12.00 11.69
C GLU A 74 6.62 12.79 10.98
N GLN A 75 5.98 12.20 9.97
CA GLN A 75 4.89 12.83 9.22
C GLN A 75 3.50 12.56 9.83
N ILE A 76 3.40 11.59 10.73
CA ILE A 76 2.15 11.29 11.43
C ILE A 76 2.01 12.30 12.58
N ARG A 77 1.01 13.19 12.47
CA ARG A 77 0.69 14.21 13.48
C ARG A 77 -0.33 13.72 14.50
#